data_AF-A0A7G4RI65-F1
#
_entry.id   AF-A0A7G4RI65-F1
#
_cell.length_a   1.000
_cell.length_b   1.000
_cell.length_c   1.000
_cell.angle_alpha   90.00
_cell.angle_beta   90.00
_cell.angle_gamma   90.00
#
_symmetry.space_group_name_H-M   'P 1'
#
loop_
_entity.id
_entity.type
_entity.pdbx_description
1 polymer ?
#
loop_
_entity_poly.entity_id
_entity_poly.type
_entity_poly.pdbx_seq_one_letter_code
_entity_poly.pdbx_strand_id
1 'polypeptide(L)'
;MARFPNKTAFELRQYFKSLDLPQLIKINREYGPHFISIEDRIDQHKATIKILSERLSKLKENQRAHELTFEKVVEAEAGFQQTLKGVLCDTDQTDRYLGRQAAGFSPLTSYEHHALTLLTEIAQTSDRVSGLNQCIADLEQRKTAAVSELKILNKVIEEKRRALRIEPMFACKPN
;
A
#
# COMPACT_ATOMS: atom_id res chain seq x y z
N MET A 1 -10.06 8.09 9.04
CA MET A 1 -10.06 9.55 9.24
C MET A 1 -10.01 9.77 10.74
N ALA A 2 -9.05 10.55 11.28
CA ALA A 2 -9.24 11.11 12.62
C ALA A 2 -10.59 11.82 12.64
N ARG A 3 -11.34 11.75 13.73
CA ARG A 3 -12.76 12.17 13.66
C ARG A 3 -12.87 13.69 13.47
N PHE A 4 -11.82 14.43 13.83
CA PHE A 4 -11.70 15.87 13.66
C PHE A 4 -10.37 16.25 13.01
N PRO A 5 -10.21 16.02 11.69
CA PRO A 5 -8.90 15.96 11.04
C PRO A 5 -8.12 17.29 10.96
N ASN A 6 -8.67 18.42 11.43
CA ASN A 6 -8.02 19.74 11.36
C ASN A 6 -8.19 20.59 12.63
N LYS A 7 -8.61 19.99 13.76
CA LYS A 7 -8.82 20.75 14.99
C LYS A 7 -7.63 20.65 15.91
N THR A 8 -7.18 21.80 16.43
CA THR A 8 -6.17 21.81 17.49
C THR A 8 -6.75 21.21 18.79
N ALA A 9 -5.87 20.75 19.69
CA ALA A 9 -6.31 20.23 20.99
C ALA A 9 -7.17 21.25 21.77
N PHE A 10 -6.90 22.54 21.59
CA PHE A 10 -7.67 23.63 22.19
C PHE A 10 -9.08 23.75 21.60
N GLU A 11 -9.21 23.77 20.27
CA GLU A 11 -10.49 23.81 19.57
C GLU A 11 -11.35 22.58 19.86
N LEU A 12 -10.72 21.39 19.93
CA LEU A 12 -11.40 20.16 20.34
C LEU A 12 -11.95 20.26 21.76
N ARG A 13 -11.16 20.82 22.68
CA ARG A 13 -11.58 21.02 24.06
C ARG A 13 -12.73 22.01 24.17
N GLN A 14 -12.70 23.12 23.43
CA GLN A 14 -13.81 24.08 23.38
C GLN A 14 -15.07 23.44 22.80
N TYR A 15 -14.93 22.70 21.69
CA TYR A 15 -16.03 21.98 21.06
C TYR A 15 -16.66 20.93 21.99
N PHE A 16 -15.86 20.14 22.71
CA PHE A 16 -16.41 19.18 23.67
C PHE A 16 -17.04 19.88 24.89
N LYS A 17 -16.55 21.05 25.31
CA LYS A 17 -17.16 21.81 26.40
C LYS A 17 -18.54 22.35 26.04
N SER A 18 -18.79 22.71 24.78
CA SER A 18 -20.11 23.19 24.33
C SER A 18 -21.18 22.09 24.20
N LEU A 19 -20.80 20.81 24.26
CA LEU A 19 -21.74 19.69 24.12
C LEU A 19 -22.25 19.18 25.47
N ASP A 20 -23.43 18.57 25.46
CA ASP A 20 -24.01 17.97 26.67
C ASP A 20 -23.39 16.62 27.01
N LEU A 21 -23.46 16.24 28.29
CA LEU A 21 -22.88 15.00 28.79
C LEU A 21 -23.37 13.74 28.03
N PRO A 22 -24.67 13.59 27.68
CA PRO A 22 -25.12 12.44 26.88
C PRO A 22 -24.53 12.42 25.46
N GLN A 23 -24.36 13.59 24.84
CA GLN A 23 -23.74 13.72 23.51
C GLN A 23 -22.26 13.33 23.56
N LEU A 24 -21.53 13.74 24.60
CA LEU A 24 -20.13 13.35 24.80
C LEU A 24 -19.96 11.84 25.01
N ILE A 25 -20.87 11.20 25.76
CA ILE A 25 -20.87 9.75 25.96
C ILE A 25 -21.16 9.02 24.64
N LYS A 26 -22.08 9.52 23.82
CA LYS A 26 -22.36 8.96 22.50
C LYS A 26 -21.12 9.01 21.59
N ILE A 27 -20.48 10.18 21.52
CA ILE A 27 -19.23 10.37 20.76
C ILE A 27 -18.14 9.40 21.24
N ASN A 28 -18.03 9.19 22.56
CA ASN A 28 -17.06 8.26 23.15
C ASN A 28 -17.26 6.82 22.68
N ARG A 29 -18.51 6.33 22.72
CA ARG A 29 -18.86 4.97 22.28
C ARG A 29 -18.55 4.75 20.80
N GLU A 30 -18.67 5.78 19.98
CA GLU A 30 -18.42 5.72 18.54
C GLU A 30 -16.92 5.60 18.20
N TYR A 31 -15.99 5.92 19.12
CA TYR A 31 -14.56 5.68 18.90
C TYR A 31 -14.17 4.20 18.91
N GLY A 32 -14.92 3.33 19.61
CA GLY A 32 -14.64 1.90 19.66
C GLY A 32 -14.63 1.26 18.26
N PRO A 33 -15.75 1.32 17.50
CA PRO A 33 -15.81 0.84 16.12
C PRO A 33 -14.77 1.51 15.20
N HIS A 34 -14.44 2.78 15.47
CA HIS A 34 -13.43 3.48 14.69
C HIS A 34 -12.04 2.87 14.82
N PHE A 35 -11.60 2.53 16.04
CA PHE A 35 -10.31 1.86 16.25
C PHE A 35 -10.27 0.48 15.62
N ILE A 36 -11.34 -0.31 15.78
CA ILE A 36 -11.47 -1.62 15.14
C ILE A 36 -11.29 -1.49 13.62
N SER A 37 -11.99 -0.54 13.00
CA SER A 37 -11.88 -0.33 11.54
C SER A 37 -10.47 0.08 11.08
N ILE A 38 -9.69 0.77 11.93
CA ILE A 38 -8.30 1.12 11.60
C ILE A 38 -7.42 -0.12 11.70
N GLU A 39 -7.58 -0.92 12.75
CA GLU A 39 -6.83 -2.16 12.96
C GLU A 39 -7.10 -3.18 11.86
N ASP A 40 -8.38 -3.41 11.52
CA ASP A 40 -8.77 -4.29 10.41
C ASP A 40 -8.11 -3.89 9.09
N ARG A 41 -8.04 -2.58 8.81
CA ARG A 41 -7.40 -2.07 7.59
C ARG A 41 -5.89 -2.24 7.62
N ILE A 42 -5.25 -2.01 8.77
CA ILE A 42 -3.82 -2.26 8.93
C ILE A 42 -3.53 -3.74 8.68
N ASP A 43 -4.33 -4.64 9.25
CA ASP A 43 -4.15 -6.08 9.09
C ASP A 43 -4.37 -6.54 7.64
N GLN A 44 -5.39 -6.00 6.96
CA GLN A 44 -5.61 -6.23 5.53
C GLN A 44 -4.41 -5.77 4.68
N HIS A 45 -3.85 -4.59 4.97
CA HIS A 45 -2.67 -4.09 4.27
C HIS A 45 -1.43 -4.95 4.56
N LYS A 46 -1.22 -5.37 5.81
CA LYS A 46 -0.13 -6.29 6.20
C LYS A 46 -0.24 -7.65 5.50
N ALA A 47 -1.44 -8.23 5.44
CA ALA A 47 -1.68 -9.47 4.73
C ALA A 47 -1.38 -9.32 3.23
N THR A 48 -1.79 -8.19 2.63
CA THR A 48 -1.50 -7.89 1.23
C THR A 48 0.00 -7.72 0.98
N ILE A 49 0.72 -7.02 1.87
CA ILE A 49 2.18 -6.87 1.80
C ILE A 49 2.86 -8.23 1.85
N LYS A 50 2.42 -9.14 2.72
CA LYS A 50 2.98 -10.49 2.80
C LYS A 50 2.88 -11.22 1.46
N ILE A 51 1.69 -11.23 0.85
CA ILE A 51 1.46 -11.85 -0.47
C ILE A 51 2.35 -11.20 -1.56
N LEU A 52 2.42 -9.86 -1.58
CA LEU A 52 3.24 -9.15 -2.57
C LEU A 52 4.74 -9.39 -2.34
N SER A 53 5.19 -9.53 -1.09
CA SER A 53 6.59 -9.83 -0.77
C SER A 53 7.01 -11.22 -1.23
N GLU A 54 6.12 -12.22 -1.08
CA GLU A 54 6.31 -13.58 -1.61
C GLU A 54 6.31 -13.58 -3.14
N ARG A 55 5.45 -12.77 -3.78
CA ARG A 55 5.50 -12.59 -5.24
C ARG A 55 6.82 -11.96 -5.68
N LEU A 56 7.28 -10.94 -4.96
CA LEU A 56 8.51 -10.22 -5.27
C LEU A 56 9.74 -11.14 -5.14
N SER A 57 9.79 -12.00 -4.12
CA SER A 57 10.88 -12.98 -3.98
C SER A 57 10.91 -13.95 -5.17
N LYS A 58 9.75 -14.47 -5.59
CA LYS A 58 9.64 -15.33 -6.78
C LYS A 58 10.07 -14.61 -8.07
N LEU A 59 9.67 -13.36 -8.26
CA LEU A 59 10.09 -12.57 -9.42
C LEU A 59 11.60 -12.35 -9.45
N LYS A 60 12.23 -12.11 -8.30
CA LYS A 60 13.70 -11.99 -8.19
C LYS A 60 14.42 -13.30 -8.45
N GLU A 61 13.85 -14.43 -8.02
CA GLU A 61 14.38 -15.75 -8.35
C GLU A 61 14.30 -16.02 -9.85
N ASN A 62 13.15 -15.70 -10.47
CA ASN A 62 12.98 -15.81 -11.92
C ASN A 62 13.94 -14.91 -12.69
N GLN A 63 14.18 -13.68 -12.21
CA GLN A 63 15.17 -12.78 -12.80
C GLN A 63 16.57 -13.39 -12.77
N ARG A 64 17.00 -13.93 -11.62
CA ARG A 64 18.32 -14.59 -11.52
C ARG A 64 18.41 -15.82 -12.42
N ALA A 65 17.35 -16.62 -12.48
CA ALA A 65 17.30 -17.78 -13.37
C ALA A 65 17.40 -17.36 -14.84
N HIS A 66 16.72 -16.27 -15.22
CA HIS A 66 16.82 -15.67 -16.54
C HIS A 66 18.25 -15.23 -16.85
N GLU A 67 18.89 -14.49 -15.93
CA GLU A 67 20.29 -14.05 -16.06
C GLU A 67 21.27 -15.21 -16.30
N LEU A 68 21.06 -16.36 -15.64
CA LEU A 68 21.88 -17.56 -15.84
C LEU A 68 21.72 -18.22 -17.22
N THR A 69 20.65 -17.91 -17.96
CA THR A 69 20.45 -18.44 -19.32
C THR A 69 21.14 -17.63 -20.41
N PHE A 70 21.75 -16.48 -20.06
CA PHE A 70 22.31 -15.54 -21.02
C PHE A 70 23.32 -16.17 -21.98
N GLU A 71 24.27 -16.96 -21.49
CA GLU A 71 25.30 -17.59 -22.33
C GLU A 71 24.68 -18.49 -23.41
N LYS A 72 23.67 -19.29 -23.04
CA LYS A 72 22.94 -20.15 -23.97
C LYS A 72 22.18 -19.35 -25.02
N VAL A 73 21.66 -18.18 -24.65
CA VAL A 73 20.98 -17.28 -25.59
C VAL A 73 21.98 -16.66 -26.57
N VAL A 74 23.19 -16.31 -26.12
CA VAL A 74 24.25 -15.81 -27.01
C VAL A 74 24.66 -16.88 -28.03
N GLU A 75 24.80 -18.14 -27.60
CA GLU A 75 25.06 -19.26 -28.50
C GLU A 75 23.93 -19.45 -29.52
N ALA A 76 22.67 -19.40 -29.07
CA ALA A 76 21.51 -19.51 -29.94
C ALA A 76 21.41 -18.33 -30.93
N GLU A 77 21.76 -17.12 -30.50
CA GLU A 77 21.80 -15.92 -31.35
C GLU A 77 22.86 -16.07 -32.45
N ALA A 78 24.03 -16.64 -32.15
CA ALA A 78 25.05 -16.90 -33.16
C ALA A 78 24.52 -17.85 -34.26
N GLY A 79 23.81 -18.92 -33.87
CA GLY A 79 23.15 -19.84 -34.80
C GLY A 79 22.04 -19.17 -35.62
N PHE A 80 21.24 -18.31 -34.98
CA PHE A 80 20.22 -17.50 -35.65
C PHE A 80 20.85 -16.57 -36.71
N GLN A 81 21.90 -15.83 -36.35
CA GLN A 81 22.60 -14.93 -37.26
C GLN A 81 23.25 -15.67 -38.43
N GLN A 82 23.79 -16.87 -38.19
CA GLN A 82 24.34 -17.71 -39.25
C GLN A 82 23.23 -18.16 -40.22
N THR A 83 22.09 -18.59 -39.69
CA THR A 83 20.92 -18.98 -40.49
C THR A 83 20.41 -17.81 -41.33
N LEU A 84 20.30 -16.64 -40.72
CA LEU A 84 19.83 -15.42 -41.38
C LEU A 84 20.79 -14.98 -42.50
N LYS A 85 22.11 -15.08 -42.29
CA LYS A 85 23.12 -14.85 -43.34
C LYS A 85 22.95 -15.81 -44.51
N GLY A 86 22.70 -17.09 -44.24
CA GLY A 86 22.41 -18.10 -45.27
C GLY A 86 21.23 -17.68 -46.16
N VAL A 87 20.09 -17.36 -45.55
CA VAL A 87 18.87 -16.90 -46.25
C VAL A 87 19.10 -15.63 -47.07
N LEU A 88 20.00 -14.75 -46.62
CA LEU A 88 20.30 -13.50 -47.34
C LEU A 88 21.21 -13.68 -48.55
N CYS A 89 21.94 -14.79 -48.62
CA CYS A 89 22.79 -15.14 -49.76
C CYS A 89 22.00 -15.74 -50.93
N ASP A 90 20.72 -16.09 -50.73
CA ASP A 90 19.87 -16.64 -51.79
C ASP A 90 19.57 -15.57 -52.87
N THR A 91 19.76 -15.97 -54.13
CA THR A 91 19.57 -15.09 -55.28
C THR A 91 18.11 -14.82 -55.59
N ASP A 92 17.20 -15.74 -55.25
CA ASP A 92 15.76 -15.55 -55.43
C ASP A 92 15.19 -14.65 -54.32
N GLN A 93 14.43 -13.64 -54.72
CA GLN A 93 13.77 -12.72 -53.81
C GLN A 93 12.63 -13.38 -53.03
N THR A 94 11.96 -14.37 -53.64
CA THR A 94 10.83 -15.08 -53.03
C THR A 94 11.32 -16.00 -51.92
N ASP A 95 12.37 -16.78 -52.18
CA ASP A 95 12.97 -17.69 -51.20
C ASP A 95 13.57 -16.93 -50.02
N ARG A 96 14.22 -15.80 -50.29
CA ARG A 96 14.73 -14.92 -49.24
C ARG A 96 13.63 -14.30 -48.37
N TYR A 97 12.48 -13.96 -48.96
CA TYR A 97 11.33 -13.45 -48.20
C TYR A 97 10.72 -14.55 -47.30
N LEU A 98 10.48 -15.74 -47.86
CA LEU A 98 9.94 -16.88 -47.11
C LEU A 98 10.92 -17.38 -46.05
N GLY A 99 12.21 -17.45 -46.37
CA GLY A 99 13.27 -17.84 -45.43
C GLY A 99 13.41 -16.85 -44.27
N ARG A 100 13.23 -15.54 -44.50
CA ARG A 100 13.19 -14.55 -43.43
C ARG A 100 12.00 -14.75 -42.49
N GLN A 101 10.82 -15.06 -43.04
CA GLN A 101 9.67 -15.38 -42.21
C GLN A 101 9.89 -16.66 -41.39
N ALA A 102 10.51 -17.68 -41.99
CA ALA A 102 10.78 -18.95 -41.33
C ALA A 102 11.86 -18.87 -40.24
N ALA A 103 12.86 -17.99 -40.41
CA ALA A 103 13.93 -17.79 -39.42
C ALA A 103 13.40 -17.28 -38.07
N GLY A 104 12.24 -16.60 -38.07
CA GLY A 104 11.57 -16.16 -36.85
C GLY A 104 12.27 -14.96 -36.17
N PHE A 105 12.18 -14.92 -34.84
CA PHE A 105 12.68 -13.80 -34.02
C PHE A 105 14.04 -14.09 -33.41
N SER A 106 14.83 -13.04 -33.21
CA SER A 106 16.12 -13.12 -32.53
C SER A 106 15.95 -13.65 -31.09
N PRO A 107 16.67 -14.71 -30.72
CA PRO A 107 16.74 -15.20 -29.34
C PRO A 107 17.16 -14.10 -28.35
N LEU A 108 18.13 -13.26 -28.71
CA LEU A 108 18.60 -12.17 -27.87
C LEU A 108 17.51 -11.12 -27.64
N THR A 109 16.78 -10.75 -28.68
CA THR A 109 15.66 -9.79 -28.58
C THR A 109 14.56 -10.33 -27.66
N SER A 110 14.24 -11.63 -27.78
CA SER A 110 13.24 -12.29 -26.93
C SER A 110 13.68 -12.32 -25.47
N TYR A 111 14.97 -12.58 -25.23
CA TYR A 111 15.58 -12.57 -23.92
C TYR A 111 15.53 -11.17 -23.26
N GLU A 112 15.90 -10.13 -24.00
CA GLU A 112 15.85 -8.74 -23.52
C GLU A 112 14.42 -8.31 -23.19
N HIS A 113 13.46 -8.69 -24.04
CA HIS A 113 12.05 -8.39 -23.80
C HIS A 113 11.53 -9.07 -22.53
N HIS A 114 11.93 -10.32 -22.29
CA HIS A 114 11.56 -11.03 -21.06
C HIS A 114 12.21 -10.39 -19.83
N ALA A 115 13.48 -10.00 -19.91
CA ALA A 115 14.18 -9.29 -18.85
C ALA A 115 13.48 -7.96 -18.50
N LEU A 116 13.11 -7.17 -19.50
CA LEU A 116 12.37 -5.92 -19.30
C LEU A 116 11.00 -6.16 -18.64
N THR A 117 10.30 -7.22 -19.04
CA THR A 117 9.02 -7.59 -18.43
C THR A 117 9.19 -7.93 -16.95
N LEU A 118 10.18 -8.75 -16.61
CA LEU A 118 10.50 -9.11 -15.22
C LEU A 118 10.87 -7.88 -14.39
N LEU A 119 11.73 -7.01 -14.90
CA LEU A 119 12.12 -5.77 -14.22
C LEU A 119 10.92 -4.85 -13.97
N THR A 120 10.03 -4.74 -14.96
CA THR A 120 8.81 -3.93 -14.85
C THR A 120 7.87 -4.50 -13.79
N GLU A 121 7.66 -5.82 -13.76
CA GLU A 121 6.84 -6.47 -12.73
C GLU A 121 7.43 -6.33 -11.33
N ILE A 122 8.75 -6.44 -11.19
CA ILE A 122 9.46 -6.22 -9.91
C ILE A 122 9.26 -4.80 -9.44
N ALA A 123 9.45 -3.80 -10.31
CA ALA A 123 9.26 -2.40 -9.98
C ALA A 123 7.83 -2.11 -9.53
N GLN A 124 6.83 -2.52 -10.31
CA GLN A 124 5.42 -2.33 -9.97
C GLN A 124 5.03 -3.00 -8.64
N THR A 125 5.52 -4.22 -8.40
CA THR A 125 5.25 -4.94 -7.15
C THR A 125 5.92 -4.24 -5.96
N SER A 126 7.15 -3.76 -6.13
CA SER A 126 7.90 -3.00 -5.12
C SER A 126 7.19 -1.69 -4.77
N ASP A 127 6.76 -0.93 -5.78
CA ASP A 127 6.05 0.34 -5.59
C ASP A 127 4.74 0.13 -4.85
N ARG A 128 4.01 -0.94 -5.18
CA ARG A 128 2.77 -1.31 -4.48
C ARG A 128 3.02 -1.65 -3.01
N VAL A 129 4.10 -2.37 -2.69
CA VAL A 129 4.50 -2.65 -1.29
C VAL A 129 4.84 -1.34 -0.57
N SER A 130 5.60 -0.45 -1.20
CA SER A 130 5.94 0.86 -0.65
C SER A 130 4.70 1.70 -0.35
N GLY A 131 3.75 1.78 -1.29
CA GLY A 131 2.49 2.50 -1.12
C GLY A 131 1.61 1.93 -0.01
N LEU A 132 1.60 0.60 0.18
CA LEU A 132 0.89 -0.02 1.30
C LEU A 132 1.55 0.29 2.64
N ASN A 133 2.88 0.32 2.71
CA ASN A 133 3.61 0.73 3.93
C ASN A 133 3.32 2.18 4.30
N GLN A 134 3.27 3.09 3.31
CA GLN A 134 2.86 4.48 3.54
C GLN A 134 1.42 4.56 4.07
N CYS A 135 0.48 3.79 3.48
CA CYS A 135 -0.89 3.71 3.98
C CYS A 135 -0.97 3.22 5.44
N ILE A 136 -0.12 2.25 5.82
CA ILE A 136 -0.05 1.77 7.21
C ILE A 136 0.46 2.87 8.13
N ALA A 137 1.55 3.55 7.77
CA ALA A 137 2.09 4.65 8.56
C ALA A 137 1.05 5.77 8.78
N ASP A 138 0.30 6.12 7.73
CA ASP A 138 -0.79 7.09 7.82
C ASP A 138 -1.92 6.61 8.74
N LEU A 139 -2.28 5.33 8.69
CA LEU A 139 -3.30 4.74 9.56
C LEU A 139 -2.85 4.70 11.03
N GLU A 140 -1.58 4.40 11.28
CA GLU A 140 -0.99 4.44 12.62
C GLU A 140 -0.95 5.87 13.17
N GLN A 141 -0.56 6.84 12.34
CA GLN A 141 -0.63 8.26 12.72
C GLN A 141 -2.08 8.66 13.06
N ARG A 142 -3.06 8.25 12.24
CA ARG A 142 -4.48 8.51 12.52
C ARG A 142 -4.97 7.86 13.81
N LYS A 143 -4.50 6.64 14.12
CA LYS A 143 -4.78 5.96 15.39
C LYS A 143 -4.24 6.77 16.57
N THR A 144 -3.00 7.23 16.50
CA THR A 144 -2.41 8.06 17.58
C THR A 144 -3.17 9.38 17.78
N ALA A 145 -3.58 10.03 16.69
CA ALA A 145 -4.41 11.24 16.73
C ALA A 145 -5.76 10.96 17.40
N ALA A 146 -6.48 9.91 16.98
CA ALA A 146 -7.76 9.52 17.58
C ALA A 146 -7.64 9.18 19.08
N VAL A 147 -6.53 8.56 19.51
CA VAL A 147 -6.26 8.33 20.95
C VAL A 147 -6.11 9.67 21.69
N SER A 148 -5.43 10.66 21.10
CA SER A 148 -5.30 11.99 21.70
C SER A 148 -6.65 12.70 21.82
N GLU A 149 -7.50 12.62 20.79
CA GLU A 149 -8.86 13.16 20.79
C GLU A 149 -9.70 12.52 21.91
N LEU A 150 -9.65 11.19 22.04
CA LEU A 150 -10.36 10.44 23.08
C LEU A 150 -9.91 10.85 24.49
N LYS A 151 -8.61 11.09 24.71
CA LYS A 151 -8.09 11.57 25.99
C LYS A 151 -8.66 12.95 26.35
N ILE A 152 -8.77 13.86 25.38
CA ILE A 152 -9.37 15.19 25.61
C ILE A 152 -10.86 15.03 25.95
N LEU A 153 -11.58 14.22 25.18
CA LEU A 153 -12.99 13.94 25.40
C LEU A 153 -13.25 13.38 26.81
N ASN A 154 -12.48 12.37 27.23
CA ASN A 154 -12.59 11.77 28.56
C ASN A 154 -12.36 12.80 29.67
N LYS A 155 -11.36 13.68 29.54
CA LYS A 155 -11.12 14.76 30.50
C LYS A 155 -12.32 15.70 30.61
N VAL A 156 -12.92 16.10 29.49
CA VAL A 156 -14.09 17.00 29.49
C VAL A 156 -15.32 16.30 30.10
N ILE A 157 -15.53 15.01 29.81
CA ILE A 157 -16.59 14.21 30.44
C ILE A 157 -16.41 14.17 31.95
N GLU A 158 -15.18 13.95 32.45
CA GLU A 158 -14.89 13.95 33.88
C GLU A 158 -15.13 15.33 34.52
N GLU A 159 -14.66 16.42 33.89
CA GLU A 159 -14.88 17.79 34.34
C GLU A 159 -16.39 18.07 34.50
N LYS A 160 -17.21 17.71 33.49
CA LYS A 160 -18.67 17.91 33.54
C LYS A 160 -19.35 17.03 34.60
N ARG A 161 -18.93 15.77 34.74
CA ARG A 161 -19.44 14.88 35.80
C ARG A 161 -19.14 15.42 37.21
N ARG A 162 -17.97 16.03 37.41
CA ARG A 162 -17.63 16.66 38.70
C ARG A 162 -18.49 17.89 38.96
N ALA A 163 -18.68 18.78 37.98
CA ALA A 163 -19.55 19.95 38.12
C ALA A 163 -20.99 19.58 38.53
N LEU A 164 -21.58 18.58 37.85
CA LEU A 164 -22.91 18.06 38.17
C LEU A 164 -23.01 17.37 39.53
N ARG A 165 -21.89 16.91 40.11
CA ARG A 165 -21.84 16.34 41.47
C ARG A 165 -21.68 17.41 42.55
N ILE A 166 -21.17 18.59 42.20
CA ILE A 166 -20.94 19.70 43.13
C ILE A 166 -22.19 20.60 43.24
N GLU A 167 -22.91 20.84 42.14
CA GLU A 167 -24.18 21.59 42.13
C GLU A 167 -25.26 21.08 43.11
N PRO A 168 -25.49 19.76 43.31
CA PRO A 168 -26.49 19.29 44.27
C PRO A 168 -26.12 19.54 45.74
N MET A 169 -24.85 19.86 46.07
CA MET A 169 -24.45 20.17 47.45
C MET A 169 -24.76 21.62 47.86
N PHE A 170 -24.94 22.54 46.92
CA PHE A 170 -25.19 23.96 47.23
C PHE A 170 -26.69 24.33 47.16
N ALA A 171 -27.57 23.41 46.76
CA ALA A 171 -29.01 23.67 46.59
C ALA A 171 -29.87 23.47 47.86
N CYS A 172 -29.29 23.08 49.01
CA CYS A 172 -30.03 22.92 50.26
C CYS A 172 -29.50 23.84 51.37
N LYS A 173 -29.93 25.11 51.35
CA LYS A 173 -30.31 25.86 52.57
C LYS A 173 -31.33 26.97 52.23
N PRO A 174 -32.63 26.76 52.45
CA PRO A 174 -33.52 27.82 52.87
C PRO A 174 -33.61 27.85 54.40
N ASN A 175 -33.58 29.06 54.95
CA ASN A 175 -33.94 29.36 56.34
C ASN A 175 -35.42 29.09 56.60
#